data_AF-A0A3D5EGS4-F1
#
_entry.id   AF-A0A3D5EGS4-F1
#
_cell.length_a   1.000
_cell.length_b   1.000
_cell.length_c   1.000
_cell.angle_alpha   90.00
_cell.angle_beta   90.00
_cell.angle_gamma   90.00
#
_symmetry.space_group_name_H-M   'P 1'
#
loop_
_entity.id
_entity.type
_entity.pdbx_description
1 polymer ?
#
loop_
_entity_poly.entity_id
_entity_poly.type
_entity_poly.pdbx_seq_one_letter_code
_entity_poly.pdbx_strand_id
1 'polypeptide(L)'
;MLNRELIGPSLFLVLFTLYALVAWQIPLMPFEEYESVTSATLPKVYAVFGIVVCVLSIGANLLKQAPTEKAELLSKGNLLRTFALLVLMV
;
A
#
# COMPACT_ATOMS: atom_id res chain seq x y z
N MET A 1 4.12 23.31 2.99
CA MET A 1 4.05 22.61 1.69
C MET A 1 3.98 21.12 2.01
N LEU A 2 2.83 20.48 1.83
CA LEU A 2 2.73 19.04 2.07
C LEU A 2 3.55 18.34 0.98
N ASN A 3 4.58 17.58 1.36
CA ASN A 3 5.41 16.83 0.42
C ASN A 3 4.52 15.83 -0.31
N ARG A 4 4.07 16.22 -1.50
CA ARG A 4 3.14 15.45 -2.32
C ARG A 4 3.67 14.05 -2.64
N GLU A 5 5.01 13.92 -2.70
CA GLU A 5 5.71 12.64 -2.88
C GLU A 5 5.56 11.68 -1.68
N LEU A 6 5.30 12.20 -0.47
CA LEU A 6 5.02 11.39 0.72
C LEU A 6 3.55 10.99 0.83
N ILE A 7 2.64 11.63 0.11
CA ILE A 7 1.20 11.33 0.17
C ILE A 7 0.91 9.91 -0.32
N GLY A 8 1.55 9.49 -1.42
CA GLY A 8 1.40 8.13 -1.94
C GLY A 8 1.85 7.06 -0.93
N PRO A 9 3.13 7.04 -0.53
CA PRO A 9 3.66 6.07 0.42
C PRO A 9 2.94 6.06 1.77
N SER A 10 2.53 7.24 2.28
CA SER A 10 1.77 7.32 3.54
C SER A 10 0.35 6.76 3.42
N LEU A 11 -0.36 7.01 2.31
CA LEU A 11 -1.68 6.43 2.06
C LEU A 11 -1.60 4.90 1.98
N PHE A 12 -0.61 4.38 1.24
CA PHE A 12 -0.39 2.94 1.15
C PHE A 12 0.03 2.33 2.49
N LEU A 13 0.83 3.03 3.30
CA LEU A 13 1.19 2.58 4.63
C LEU A 13 -0.05 2.41 5.52
N VAL A 14 -0.96 3.38 5.51
CA VAL A 14 -2.24 3.28 6.25
C VAL A 14 -3.06 2.09 5.74
N LEU A 15 -3.18 1.93 4.42
CA LEU A 15 -3.94 0.84 3.82
C LEU A 15 -3.36 -0.54 4.19
N PHE A 16 -2.05 -0.74 4.06
CA PHE A 16 -1.40 -1.99 4.43
C PHE A 16 -1.44 -2.25 5.94
N THR A 17 -1.43 -1.22 6.77
CA THR A 17 -1.58 -1.34 8.22
C THR A 17 -2.99 -1.82 8.57
N LEU A 18 -4.03 -1.20 8.00
CA LEU A 18 -5.41 -1.64 8.17
C LEU A 18 -5.63 -3.06 7.65
N TYR A 19 -5.05 -3.37 6.49
CA TYR A 19 -5.10 -4.71 5.92
C TYR A 19 -4.40 -5.74 6.83
N ALA A 20 -3.25 -5.40 7.43
CA ALA A 20 -2.57 -6.27 8.39
C ALA A 20 -3.45 -6.58 9.61
N LEU A 21 -4.16 -5.57 10.15
CA LEU A 21 -5.07 -5.77 11.28
C LEU A 21 -6.18 -6.77 10.96
N VAL A 22 -6.78 -6.67 9.77
CA VAL A 22 -7.82 -7.60 9.31
C VAL A 22 -7.23 -8.97 9.01
N ALA A 23 -6.08 -9.04 8.34
CA ALA A 23 -5.39 -10.29 8.00
C ALA A 23 -5.00 -11.09 9.26
N TRP A 24 -4.71 -10.41 10.37
CA TRP A 24 -4.38 -11.08 11.63
C TRP A 24 -5.58 -11.79 12.28
N GLN A 25 -6.80 -11.38 11.93
CA GLN A 25 -8.03 -11.99 12.42
C GLN A 25 -8.37 -13.29 11.68
N ILE A 26 -7.70 -13.60 10.57
CA ILE A 26 -7.95 -14.83 9.80
C ILE A 26 -7.47 -16.03 10.63
N PRO A 27 -8.40 -16.89 11.07
CA PRO A 27 -8.05 -18.09 11.83
C PRO A 27 -7.36 -19.09 10.92
N LEU A 28 -6.46 -19.88 11.50
CA LEU A 28 -5.89 -21.04 10.81
C LEU A 28 -6.95 -22.13 10.74
N MET A 29 -7.20 -22.65 9.55
CA MET A 29 -8.13 -23.76 9.39
C MET A 29 -7.43 -25.08 9.74
N PRO A 30 -8.11 -26.02 10.41
CA PRO A 30 -7.49 -27.23 10.97
C PRO A 30 -6.91 -28.20 9.92
N PHE A 31 -7.24 -28.01 8.64
CA PHE A 31 -6.69 -28.77 7.51
C PHE A 31 -5.43 -28.13 6.89
N GLU A 32 -5.12 -26.88 7.24
CA GLU A 32 -3.97 -26.14 6.70
C GLU A 32 -2.71 -26.24 7.59
N GLU A 33 -2.76 -26.97 8.73
CA GLU A 33 -1.65 -27.04 9.71
C GLU A 33 -0.34 -27.61 9.13
N TYR A 34 -0.44 -28.42 8.08
CA TYR A 34 0.71 -29.04 7.41
C TYR A 34 1.08 -28.36 6.09
N GLU A 35 0.37 -27.32 5.70
CA GLU A 35 0.67 -26.56 4.48
C GLU A 35 1.78 -25.54 4.75
N SER A 36 2.76 -25.46 3.84
CA SER A 36 3.84 -24.47 3.93
C SER A 36 3.33 -23.02 3.82
N VAL A 37 2.19 -22.85 3.17
CA VAL A 37 1.56 -21.56 2.87
C VAL A 37 0.06 -21.74 3.00
N THR A 38 -0.52 -21.08 4.00
CA THR A 38 -1.95 -21.19 4.33
C THR A 38 -2.72 -19.94 3.92
N SER A 39 -4.04 -20.06 3.82
CA SER A 39 -4.95 -18.94 3.56
C SER A 39 -4.79 -17.81 4.58
N ALA A 40 -4.35 -18.12 5.80
CA ALA A 40 -4.06 -17.12 6.83
C ALA A 40 -2.66 -16.48 6.69
N THR A 41 -1.66 -17.22 6.22
CA THR A 41 -0.27 -16.69 6.14
C THR A 41 -0.04 -15.76 4.96
N LEU A 42 -0.63 -16.02 3.79
CA LEU A 42 -0.41 -15.21 2.58
C LEU A 42 -0.80 -13.73 2.80
N PRO A 43 -2.02 -13.42 3.28
CA PRO A 43 -2.40 -12.04 3.59
C PRO A 43 -1.44 -11.35 4.54
N LYS A 44 -0.96 -12.04 5.57
CA LYS A 44 -0.03 -11.49 6.57
C LYS A 44 1.32 -11.15 5.94
N VAL A 45 1.86 -12.03 5.11
CA VAL A 45 3.14 -11.82 4.41
C VAL A 45 3.05 -10.62 3.45
N TYR A 46 1.99 -10.55 2.65
CA TYR A 46 1.78 -9.41 1.74
C TYR A 46 1.61 -8.09 2.49
N ALA A 47 0.89 -8.11 3.62
CA ALA A 47 0.71 -6.92 4.45
C ALA A 47 2.05 -6.41 4.99
N VAL A 48 2.87 -7.30 5.58
CA VAL A 48 4.19 -6.96 6.12
C VAL A 48 5.12 -6.46 5.03
N PHE A 49 5.16 -7.14 3.88
CA PHE A 49 5.98 -6.72 2.75
C PHE A 49 5.58 -5.32 2.25
N GLY A 50 4.28 -5.06 2.11
CA GLY A 50 3.76 -3.74 1.74
C GLY A 50 4.15 -2.64 2.71
N ILE A 51 4.07 -2.90 4.02
CA ILE A 51 4.51 -1.96 5.07
C ILE A 51 6.00 -1.66 4.93
N VAL A 52 6.85 -2.68 4.79
CA VAL A 52 8.30 -2.52 4.64
C VAL A 52 8.63 -1.66 3.42
N VAL A 53 8.03 -1.95 2.26
CA VAL A 53 8.24 -1.16 1.04
C VAL A 53 7.80 0.30 1.23
N CYS A 54 6.66 0.54 1.89
CA CYS A 54 6.20 1.91 2.18
C CYS A 54 7.17 2.66 3.08
N VAL A 55 7.66 2.02 4.15
CA VAL A 55 8.65 2.60 5.07
C VAL A 55 9.96 2.92 4.33
N LEU A 56 10.45 2.01 3.50
CA LEU A 56 11.63 2.25 2.67
C LEU A 56 11.43 3.40 1.68
N SER A 57 10.25 3.50 1.06
CA SER A 57 9.92 4.60 0.13
C SER A 57 9.85 5.96 0.84
N ILE A 58 9.27 6.01 2.05
CA ILE A 58 9.27 7.21 2.88
C ILE A 58 10.72 7.57 3.25
N GLY A 59 11.50 6.60 3.73
CA GLY A 59 12.91 6.80 4.08
C GLY A 59 13.75 7.32 2.91
N ALA A 60 13.57 6.75 1.72
CA ALA A 60 14.24 7.20 0.50
C ALA A 60 13.86 8.64 0.12
N ASN A 61 12.57 9.00 0.24
CA ASN A 61 12.11 10.37 0.00
C ASN A 61 12.68 11.38 1.02
N LEU A 62 12.83 10.97 2.29
CA LEU A 62 13.42 11.81 3.33
C LEU A 62 14.93 12.02 3.14
N LEU A 63 15.63 11.04 2.54
CA LEU A 63 17.06 11.10 2.25
C LEU A 63 17.39 11.80 0.91
N LYS A 64 16.41 11.92 -0.01
CA LYS A 64 16.59 12.55 -1.31
C LYS A 64 16.78 14.08 -1.12
N GLN A 65 17.98 14.57 -1.35
CA GLN A 65 18.24 16.02 -1.48
C GLN A 65 17.64 16.50 -2.82
N ALA A 66 16.80 17.54 -2.75
CA ALA A 66 15.93 17.96 -3.83
C ALA A 66 16.68 18.35 -5.12
N PRO A 67 16.23 17.84 -6.28
CA PRO A 67 15.86 18.68 -7.39
C PRO A 67 14.34 18.78 -7.41
N THR A 68 13.85 20.02 -7.45
CA THR A 68 12.42 20.35 -7.57
C THR A 68 11.89 19.82 -8.90
N GLU A 69 11.47 18.56 -8.92
CA GLU A 69 10.72 18.02 -10.06
C GLU A 69 9.34 18.70 -10.07
N LYS A 70 9.01 19.27 -11.23
CA LYS A 70 7.78 20.03 -11.43
C LYS A 70 6.61 19.11 -11.17
N ALA A 71 5.97 19.29 -10.02
CA ALA A 71 4.73 18.62 -9.66
C ALA A 71 3.67 18.90 -10.73
N GLU A 72 3.46 17.94 -11.63
CA GLU A 72 2.33 17.96 -12.54
C GLU A 72 1.08 17.85 -11.67
N LEU A 73 0.37 18.97 -11.54
CA LEU A 73 -0.87 19.07 -10.79
C LEU A 73 -1.85 18.03 -11.33
N LEU A 74 -2.18 17.00 -10.54
CA LEU A 74 -3.32 16.09 -10.74
C LEU A 74 -4.50 16.85 -11.34
N SER A 75 -4.62 16.74 -12.66
CA SER A 75 -5.72 17.29 -13.41
C SER A 75 -6.98 16.55 -12.97
N LYS A 76 -8.07 17.29 -12.71
CA LYS A 76 -9.39 16.70 -12.40
C LYS A 76 -9.82 15.63 -13.42
N GLY A 77 -9.36 15.75 -14.67
CA GLY A 77 -9.61 14.75 -15.71
C GLY A 77 -8.92 13.40 -15.45
N ASN A 78 -7.70 13.41 -14.89
CA ASN A 78 -7.00 12.17 -14.54
C ASN A 78 -7.66 11.48 -13.35
N LEU A 79 -8.13 12.26 -12.37
CA LEU A 79 -8.86 11.73 -11.20
C LEU A 79 -10.18 11.05 -11.62
N LEU A 80 -10.95 11.66 -12.52
CA LEU A 80 -12.19 11.08 -13.05
C LEU A 80 -11.91 9.78 -13.82
N ARG A 81 -10.85 9.74 -14.61
CA ARG A 81 -10.44 8.54 -15.37
C ARG A 81 -10.00 7.39 -14.46
N THR A 82 -9.23 7.68 -13.42
CA THR A 82 -8.83 6.67 -12.42
C THR A 82 -10.06 6.12 -11.69
N PHE A 83 -11.01 6.99 -11.33
CA PHE A 83 -12.24 6.55 -10.66
C PHE A 83 -13.12 5.68 -11.58
N ALA A 84 -13.25 6.04 -12.85
CA ALA A 84 -13.99 5.25 -13.83
C ALA A 84 -13.36 3.85 -14.05
N LEU A 85 -12.03 3.77 -14.11
CA LEU A 85 -11.32 2.50 -14.22
C LEU A 85 -11.49 1.62 -12.98
N LEU A 86 -11.48 2.21 -11.78
CA LEU A 86 -11.73 1.51 -10.53
C LEU A 86 -13.13 0.89 -10.47
N VAL A 87 -14.15 1.61 -10.94
CA VAL A 87 -15.53 1.10 -11.04
C VAL A 87 -15.64 -0.04 -12.06
N LEU A 88 -14.87 0.02 -13.16
CA LEU A 88 -14.90 -1.00 -14.21
C LEU A 88 -14.13 -2.28 -13.84
N MET A 89 -13.21 -2.22 -12.87
CA MET A 89 -12.49 -3.38 -12.34
C MET A 89 -13.29 -4.18 -11.29
N VAL A 90 -14.44 -3.68 -10.84
CA VAL A 90 -15.39 -4.38 -9.94
C VAL A 90 -16.45 -5.08 -10.79
#